data_AF-A0A372G1Y4-F1
#
_entry.id   AF-A0A372G1Y4-F1
#
_cell.length_a   1.000
_cell.length_b   1.000
_cell.length_c   1.000
_cell.angle_alpha   90.00
_cell.angle_beta   90.00
_cell.angle_gamma   90.00
#
_symmetry.space_group_name_H-M   'P 1'
#
loop_
_entity.id
_entity.type
_entity.pdbx_description
1 polymer ?
#
loop_
_entity_poly.entity_id
_entity_poly.type
_entity_poly.pdbx_seq_one_letter_code
_entity_poly.pdbx_strand_id
1 'polypeptide(L)'
;MFRVAVIGGRPAPIKGARDLGVDVVLVHQPGQYEESIRPHCERIVHAPLADGEAMLDVLRPLHSERPFDRVLTVSEPWGVPTGHVVDGLGLPGTSEKTARLLKDKTLMRERLAKYDLSPVRYRVVRTEREARDFLAEVGGPVVLKPVDGAASRNILRVADATELGHAWRVHTEAGNTAVLAEEFLSGPVVSVESFSFGGRHLPIGYSEYLVNSYHVEWQVSVPSRLVAPYLPELRDLTVRLLDAVELTEGPSHSEFVLTERGPRVLESHARMGGHAIPELVRRAYGLDLARMWLTVPLGIDELPAESPQPTAGAAIRFLRPEPGEIRAVTVAEDIPAVVKRVPPGELADVYLPLLGELVDVPVGVVVHKNPGDVITPIQTLADCSSGYVLATGADADSAVDTCVLVDQQIQFHT
;
A
#
# COMPACT_ATOMS: atom_id res chain seq x y z
N MET A 1 -26.35 -14.14 -10.37
CA MET A 1 -25.56 -13.92 -9.15
C MET A 1 -24.11 -13.91 -9.59
N PHE A 2 -23.40 -12.82 -9.31
CA PHE A 2 -22.01 -12.67 -9.74
C PHE A 2 -21.13 -13.71 -9.05
N ARG A 3 -20.02 -14.08 -9.68
CA ARG A 3 -19.05 -15.02 -9.12
C ARG A 3 -17.64 -14.52 -9.37
N VAL A 4 -16.85 -14.38 -8.32
CA VAL A 4 -15.47 -13.90 -8.42
C VAL A 4 -14.49 -14.88 -7.81
N ALA A 5 -13.31 -14.99 -8.40
CA ALA A 5 -12.18 -15.64 -7.77
C ALA A 5 -11.33 -14.58 -7.04
N VAL A 6 -11.03 -14.79 -5.76
CA VAL A 6 -10.20 -13.88 -4.97
C VAL A 6 -8.90 -14.58 -4.59
N ILE A 7 -7.76 -14.00 -4.97
CA ILE A 7 -6.44 -14.57 -4.77
C ILE A 7 -5.79 -13.97 -3.52
N GLY A 8 -5.61 -14.80 -2.49
CA GLY A 8 -5.05 -14.37 -1.20
C GLY A 8 -5.95 -13.39 -0.45
N GLY A 9 -5.34 -12.59 0.44
CA GLY A 9 -5.99 -11.49 1.12
C GLY A 9 -6.57 -11.82 2.50
N ARG A 10 -7.35 -10.87 3.03
CA ARG A 10 -7.97 -10.91 4.36
C ARG A 10 -9.50 -10.78 4.22
N PRO A 11 -10.29 -11.01 5.29
CA PRO A 11 -11.75 -10.93 5.20
C PRO A 11 -12.31 -9.56 4.78
N ALA A 12 -11.67 -8.47 5.21
CA ALA A 12 -12.25 -7.13 5.11
C ALA A 12 -12.70 -6.72 3.69
N PRO A 13 -11.91 -6.91 2.61
CA PRO A 13 -12.31 -6.52 1.25
C PRO A 13 -13.46 -7.33 0.64
N ILE A 14 -13.77 -8.51 1.18
CA ILE A 14 -14.87 -9.36 0.68
C ILE A 14 -16.04 -9.44 1.67
N LYS A 15 -15.96 -8.70 2.78
CA LYS A 15 -17.03 -8.63 3.78
C LYS A 15 -18.28 -8.05 3.11
N GLY A 16 -19.41 -8.75 3.26
CA GLY A 16 -20.69 -8.34 2.64
C GLY A 16 -20.88 -8.79 1.18
N ALA A 17 -19.92 -9.50 0.58
CA ALA A 17 -20.06 -10.02 -0.80
C ALA A 17 -21.36 -10.82 -1.03
N ARG A 18 -21.71 -11.70 -0.07
CA ARG A 18 -22.94 -12.49 -0.14
C ARG A 18 -24.20 -11.63 -0.12
N ASP A 19 -24.24 -10.58 0.71
CA ASP A 19 -25.38 -9.66 0.80
C ASP A 19 -25.56 -8.85 -0.50
N LEU A 20 -24.48 -8.68 -1.26
CA LEU A 20 -24.45 -8.05 -2.58
C LEU A 20 -24.73 -9.02 -3.74
N GLY A 21 -25.01 -10.29 -3.45
CA GLY A 21 -25.24 -11.30 -4.49
C GLY A 21 -23.96 -11.68 -5.25
N VAL A 22 -22.80 -11.66 -4.57
CA VAL A 22 -21.50 -12.04 -5.10
C VAL A 22 -21.02 -13.32 -4.41
N ASP A 23 -20.88 -14.38 -5.20
CA ASP A 23 -20.27 -15.63 -4.76
C ASP A 23 -18.74 -15.53 -4.87
N VAL A 24 -18.03 -15.79 -3.76
CA VAL A 24 -16.57 -15.69 -3.71
C VAL A 24 -15.93 -17.07 -3.66
N VAL A 25 -15.10 -17.37 -4.65
CA VAL A 25 -14.16 -18.50 -4.60
C VAL A 25 -12.80 -17.99 -4.17
N LEU A 26 -12.40 -18.29 -2.94
CA LEU A 26 -11.10 -17.90 -2.41
C LEU A 26 -10.03 -18.91 -2.85
N VAL A 27 -8.95 -18.43 -3.43
CA VAL A 27 -7.71 -19.19 -3.66
C VAL A 27 -6.70 -18.80 -2.60
N HIS A 28 -6.24 -19.77 -1.82
CA HIS A 28 -5.26 -19.51 -0.77
C HIS A 28 -4.31 -20.69 -0.56
N GLN A 29 -3.16 -20.46 0.08
CA GLN A 29 -2.35 -21.56 0.61
C GLN A 29 -3.04 -22.22 1.82
N PRO A 30 -2.97 -23.56 1.96
CA PRO A 30 -3.51 -24.27 3.11
C PRO A 30 -2.94 -23.74 4.44
N GLY A 31 -3.81 -23.42 5.40
CA GLY A 31 -3.42 -22.97 6.73
C GLY A 31 -2.84 -21.54 6.81
N GLN A 32 -2.88 -20.77 5.72
CA GLN A 32 -2.29 -19.42 5.64
C GLN A 32 -3.34 -18.31 5.59
N TYR A 33 -4.62 -18.60 5.86
CA TYR A 33 -5.72 -17.62 5.87
C TYR A 33 -6.47 -17.63 7.19
N GLU A 34 -7.03 -16.48 7.56
CA GLU A 34 -7.86 -16.33 8.76
C GLU A 34 -9.18 -17.10 8.60
N GLU A 35 -9.58 -17.88 9.59
CA GLU A 35 -10.81 -18.68 9.52
C GLU A 35 -12.09 -17.81 9.42
N SER A 36 -12.01 -16.56 9.89
CA SER A 36 -13.03 -15.53 9.76
C SER A 36 -13.38 -15.18 8.30
N ILE A 37 -12.55 -15.58 7.32
CA ILE A 37 -12.84 -15.38 5.89
C ILE A 37 -13.91 -16.35 5.37
N ARG A 38 -14.00 -17.55 5.95
CA ARG A 38 -14.82 -18.66 5.42
C ARG A 38 -16.31 -18.31 5.26
N PRO A 39 -16.98 -17.61 6.21
CA PRO A 39 -18.38 -17.24 6.06
C PRO A 39 -18.67 -16.36 4.84
N HIS A 40 -17.65 -15.69 4.29
CA HIS A 40 -17.77 -14.83 3.12
C HIS A 40 -17.56 -15.57 1.79
N CYS A 41 -17.07 -16.81 1.81
CA CYS A 41 -16.72 -17.57 0.61
C CYS A 41 -17.81 -18.60 0.25
N GLU A 42 -18.15 -18.69 -1.04
CA GLU A 42 -18.88 -19.84 -1.61
C GLU A 42 -18.02 -21.11 -1.47
N ARG A 43 -16.73 -20.98 -1.79
CA ARG A 43 -15.77 -22.07 -1.81
C ARG A 43 -14.36 -21.56 -1.49
N ILE A 44 -13.56 -22.41 -0.88
CA ILE A 44 -12.11 -22.18 -0.72
C ILE A 44 -11.39 -23.30 -1.48
N VAL A 45 -10.44 -22.93 -2.33
CA VAL A 45 -9.53 -23.84 -3.02
C VAL A 45 -8.09 -23.50 -2.70
N HIS A 46 -7.22 -24.48 -2.86
CA HIS A 46 -5.83 -24.36 -2.44
C HIS A 46 -4.87 -24.44 -3.62
N ALA A 47 -3.95 -23.47 -3.69
CA ALA A 47 -2.86 -23.43 -4.66
C ALA A 47 -1.70 -22.57 -4.10
N PRO A 48 -0.46 -22.77 -4.56
CA PRO A 48 0.65 -21.86 -4.28
C PRO A 48 0.40 -20.49 -4.92
N LEU A 49 0.25 -19.43 -4.12
CA LEU A 49 -0.10 -18.08 -4.61
C LEU A 49 0.99 -17.39 -5.45
N ALA A 50 2.23 -17.88 -5.36
CA ALA A 50 3.33 -17.42 -6.20
C ALA A 50 3.33 -18.05 -7.61
N ASP A 51 2.51 -19.08 -7.83
CA ASP A 51 2.47 -19.86 -9.06
C ASP A 51 1.14 -19.62 -9.79
N GLY A 52 1.19 -18.75 -10.80
CA GLY A 52 0.02 -18.40 -11.62
C GLY A 52 -0.59 -19.61 -12.33
N GLU A 53 0.23 -20.56 -12.80
CA GLU A 53 -0.24 -21.73 -13.53
C GLU A 53 -0.94 -22.70 -12.57
N ALA A 54 -0.38 -22.94 -11.39
CA ALA A 54 -1.02 -23.78 -10.38
C ALA A 54 -2.38 -23.21 -9.92
N MET A 55 -2.50 -21.88 -9.82
CA MET A 55 -3.79 -21.23 -9.54
C MET A 55 -4.77 -21.36 -10.71
N LEU A 56 -4.27 -21.24 -11.94
CA LEU A 56 -5.07 -21.38 -13.15
C LEU A 56 -5.62 -22.81 -13.30
N ASP A 57 -4.81 -23.82 -13.01
CA ASP A 57 -5.19 -25.24 -13.03
C ASP A 57 -6.35 -25.56 -12.08
N VAL A 58 -6.35 -24.98 -10.87
CA VAL A 58 -7.45 -25.19 -9.92
C VAL A 58 -8.71 -24.39 -10.28
N LEU A 59 -8.56 -23.24 -10.94
CA LEU A 59 -9.68 -22.36 -11.29
C LEU A 59 -10.33 -22.73 -12.62
N ARG A 60 -9.60 -23.27 -13.60
CA ARG A 60 -10.12 -23.57 -14.95
C ARG A 60 -11.31 -24.54 -14.95
N PRO A 61 -11.31 -25.65 -14.18
CA PRO A 61 -12.49 -26.51 -14.06
C PRO A 61 -13.69 -25.79 -13.44
N LEU A 62 -13.46 -24.96 -12.42
CA LEU A 62 -14.51 -24.20 -11.75
C LEU A 62 -15.13 -23.14 -12.65
N HIS A 63 -14.30 -22.48 -13.46
CA HIS A 63 -14.73 -21.52 -14.46
C HIS A 63 -15.56 -22.19 -15.56
N SER A 64 -15.17 -23.40 -15.97
CA SER A 64 -15.91 -24.20 -16.96
C SER A 64 -17.29 -24.65 -16.45
N GLU A 65 -17.38 -24.99 -15.15
CA GLU A 65 -18.65 -25.36 -14.49
C GLU A 65 -19.58 -24.16 -14.33
N ARG A 66 -19.06 -23.04 -13.83
CA ARG A 66 -19.77 -21.77 -13.70
C ARG A 66 -18.77 -20.62 -13.85
N PRO A 67 -18.87 -19.83 -14.94
CA PRO A 67 -17.91 -18.77 -15.21
C PRO A 67 -17.74 -17.78 -14.05
N PHE A 68 -16.51 -17.33 -13.89
CA PHE A 68 -16.17 -16.19 -13.05
C PHE A 68 -16.37 -14.91 -13.85
N ASP A 69 -16.90 -13.87 -13.21
CA ASP A 69 -16.99 -12.53 -13.77
C ASP A 69 -15.65 -11.80 -13.65
N ARG A 70 -14.90 -12.05 -12.57
CA ARG A 70 -13.58 -11.44 -12.29
C ARG A 70 -12.66 -12.37 -11.50
N VAL A 71 -11.36 -12.12 -11.64
CA VAL A 71 -10.31 -12.61 -10.73
C VAL A 71 -9.65 -11.40 -10.09
N LEU A 72 -9.68 -11.33 -8.77
CA LEU A 72 -9.31 -10.14 -8.01
C LEU A 72 -8.24 -10.45 -6.96
N THR A 73 -7.36 -9.48 -6.69
CA THR A 73 -6.49 -9.51 -5.51
C THR A 73 -6.29 -8.10 -4.95
N VAL A 74 -6.05 -8.00 -3.66
CA VAL A 74 -5.61 -6.77 -2.97
C VAL A 74 -4.15 -6.87 -2.49
N SER A 75 -3.49 -8.01 -2.74
CA SER A 75 -2.19 -8.34 -2.20
C SER A 75 -1.09 -8.12 -3.24
N GLU A 76 -0.19 -7.19 -2.96
CA GLU A 76 0.94 -6.86 -3.84
C GLU A 76 1.78 -8.07 -4.29
N PRO A 77 2.15 -9.04 -3.42
CA PRO A 77 2.97 -10.16 -3.85
C PRO A 77 2.29 -11.02 -4.93
N TRP A 78 0.96 -11.06 -4.93
CA TRP A 78 0.14 -11.92 -5.78
C TRP A 78 -0.40 -11.22 -7.03
N GLY A 79 -0.09 -9.94 -7.24
CA GLY A 79 -0.57 -9.17 -8.40
C GLY A 79 -0.19 -9.81 -9.74
N VAL A 80 1.09 -10.16 -9.93
CA VAL A 80 1.59 -10.78 -11.17
C VAL A 80 1.00 -12.18 -11.39
N PRO A 81 1.04 -13.13 -10.41
CA PRO A 81 0.36 -14.41 -10.55
C PRO A 81 -1.16 -14.30 -10.78
N THR A 82 -1.82 -13.31 -10.17
CA THR A 82 -3.25 -13.06 -10.42
C THR A 82 -3.50 -12.62 -11.85
N GLY A 83 -2.67 -11.69 -12.37
CA GLY A 83 -2.76 -11.26 -13.76
C GLY A 83 -2.55 -12.40 -14.76
N HIS A 84 -1.69 -13.37 -14.43
CA HIS A 84 -1.52 -14.58 -15.23
C HIS A 84 -2.83 -15.39 -15.32
N VAL A 85 -3.55 -15.53 -14.21
CA VAL A 85 -4.86 -16.21 -14.18
C VAL A 85 -5.92 -15.40 -14.95
N VAL A 86 -5.94 -14.08 -14.82
CA VAL A 86 -6.84 -13.18 -15.58
C VAL A 86 -6.66 -13.42 -17.08
N ASP A 87 -5.42 -13.38 -17.57
CA ASP A 87 -5.09 -13.61 -18.98
C ASP A 87 -5.44 -15.04 -19.41
N GLY A 88 -5.10 -16.04 -18.58
CA GLY A 88 -5.31 -17.47 -18.86
C GLY A 88 -6.77 -17.94 -18.86
N LEU A 89 -7.66 -17.19 -18.19
CA LEU A 89 -9.12 -17.37 -18.25
C LEU A 89 -9.80 -16.45 -19.27
N GLY A 90 -9.08 -15.50 -19.87
CA GLY A 90 -9.64 -14.53 -20.81
C GLY A 90 -10.63 -13.55 -20.17
N LEU A 91 -10.42 -13.23 -18.90
CA LEU A 91 -11.30 -12.33 -18.14
C LEU A 91 -10.79 -10.89 -18.16
N PRO A 92 -11.69 -9.89 -18.01
CA PRO A 92 -11.27 -8.52 -17.74
C PRO A 92 -10.63 -8.39 -16.34
N GLY A 93 -9.68 -7.48 -16.22
CA GLY A 93 -8.96 -7.18 -14.98
C GLY A 93 -7.53 -6.72 -15.25
N THR A 94 -6.72 -6.64 -14.21
CA THR A 94 -5.29 -6.34 -14.32
C THR A 94 -4.55 -7.53 -14.91
N SER A 95 -4.02 -7.39 -16.13
CA SER A 95 -3.25 -8.44 -16.82
C SER A 95 -1.91 -8.72 -16.15
N GLU A 96 -1.27 -9.85 -16.50
CA GLU A 96 0.08 -10.17 -16.03
C GLU A 96 1.08 -9.08 -16.43
N LYS A 97 0.96 -8.58 -17.66
CA LYS A 97 1.81 -7.51 -18.19
C LYS A 97 1.69 -6.23 -17.37
N THR A 98 0.47 -5.76 -17.12
CA THR A 98 0.21 -4.55 -16.34
C THR A 98 0.71 -4.71 -14.91
N ALA A 99 0.45 -5.87 -14.28
CA ALA A 99 0.96 -6.15 -12.94
C ALA A 99 2.50 -6.16 -12.88
N ARG A 100 3.19 -6.69 -13.91
CA ARG A 100 4.66 -6.66 -13.98
C ARG A 100 5.20 -5.25 -14.16
N LEU A 101 4.56 -4.42 -15.00
CA LEU A 101 4.95 -3.01 -15.19
C LEU A 101 4.87 -2.21 -13.88
N LEU A 102 3.87 -2.50 -13.04
CA LEU A 102 3.67 -1.83 -11.76
C LEU A 102 4.62 -2.36 -10.66
N LYS A 103 4.91 -3.67 -10.66
CA LYS A 103 5.76 -4.30 -9.64
C LYS A 103 7.25 -4.05 -9.87
N ASP A 104 7.71 -4.06 -11.12
CA ASP A 104 9.13 -3.91 -11.46
C ASP A 104 9.47 -2.43 -11.65
N LYS A 105 10.31 -1.90 -10.76
CA LYS A 105 10.72 -0.48 -10.77
C LYS A 105 11.50 -0.11 -12.03
N THR A 106 12.24 -1.04 -12.65
CA THR A 106 12.93 -0.80 -13.92
C THR A 106 11.94 -0.68 -15.06
N LEU A 107 11.00 -1.63 -15.16
CA LEU A 107 9.98 -1.59 -16.20
C LEU A 107 9.10 -0.34 -16.08
N MET A 108 8.77 0.09 -14.86
CA MET A 108 8.09 1.36 -14.60
C MET A 108 8.89 2.54 -15.17
N ARG A 109 10.20 2.63 -14.90
CA ARG A 109 11.05 3.72 -15.42
C ARG A 109 11.18 3.70 -16.93
N GLU A 110 11.36 2.54 -17.53
CA GLU A 110 11.38 2.39 -18.99
C GLU A 110 10.05 2.83 -19.62
N ARG A 111 8.94 2.46 -18.98
CA ARG A 111 7.61 2.86 -19.43
C ARG A 111 7.42 4.36 -19.34
N LEU A 112 7.75 4.98 -18.22
CA LEU A 112 7.66 6.42 -18.03
C LEU A 112 8.52 7.19 -19.05
N ALA A 113 9.76 6.75 -19.27
CA ALA A 113 10.66 7.35 -20.26
C ALA A 113 10.12 7.25 -21.69
N LYS A 114 9.50 6.11 -22.05
CA LYS A 114 8.89 5.91 -23.38
C LYS A 114 7.77 6.92 -23.68
N TYR A 115 7.03 7.37 -22.66
CA TYR A 115 5.93 8.32 -22.81
C TYR A 115 6.29 9.76 -22.41
N ASP A 116 7.58 10.03 -22.14
CA ASP A 116 8.08 11.31 -21.64
C ASP A 116 7.31 11.79 -20.39
N LEU A 117 7.06 10.84 -19.47
CA LEU A 117 6.37 11.07 -18.21
C LEU A 117 7.36 11.07 -17.06
N SER A 118 7.25 12.06 -16.17
CA SER A 118 8.02 12.10 -14.92
C SER A 118 9.51 11.79 -15.11
N PRO A 119 10.28 12.65 -15.79
CA PRO A 119 11.67 12.37 -16.11
C PRO A 119 12.50 12.22 -14.83
N VAL A 120 13.17 11.08 -14.72
CA VAL A 120 14.12 10.71 -13.66
C VAL A 120 15.30 10.01 -14.33
N ARG A 121 16.53 10.48 -14.09
CA ARG A 121 17.73 9.75 -14.53
C ARG A 121 17.85 8.45 -13.75
N TYR A 122 18.02 7.33 -14.44
CA TYR A 122 18.15 6.03 -13.82
C TYR A 122 19.08 5.09 -14.60
N ARG A 123 19.59 4.07 -13.92
CA ARG A 123 20.38 2.98 -14.50
C ARG A 123 20.24 1.71 -13.69
N VAL A 124 20.05 0.57 -14.35
CA VAL A 124 20.24 -0.74 -13.70
C VAL A 124 21.74 -1.04 -13.66
N VAL A 125 22.28 -1.17 -12.46
CA VAL A 125 23.70 -1.41 -12.22
C VAL A 125 23.90 -2.81 -11.62
N ARG A 126 24.96 -3.49 -12.07
CA ARG A 126 25.32 -4.86 -11.66
C ARG A 126 26.68 -4.93 -10.97
N THR A 127 27.43 -3.82 -10.97
CA THR A 127 28.71 -3.70 -10.29
C THR A 127 28.83 -2.38 -9.55
N GLU A 128 29.64 -2.34 -8.49
CA GLU A 128 29.92 -1.10 -7.75
C GLU A 128 30.49 -0.01 -8.67
N ARG A 129 31.29 -0.41 -9.67
CA ARG A 129 31.85 0.50 -10.67
C ARG A 129 30.75 1.17 -11.50
N GLU A 130 29.78 0.41 -11.99
CA GLU A 130 28.65 0.98 -12.74
C GLU A 130 27.83 1.98 -11.89
N ALA A 131 27.65 1.67 -10.60
CA ALA A 131 26.99 2.58 -9.66
C ALA A 131 27.79 3.88 -9.44
N ARG A 132 29.13 3.76 -9.33
CA ARG A 132 30.06 4.89 -9.21
C ARG A 132 30.05 5.78 -10.45
N ASP A 133 30.07 5.17 -11.64
CA ASP A 133 30.00 5.89 -12.91
C ASP A 133 28.67 6.66 -13.04
N PHE A 134 27.56 6.05 -12.62
CA PHE A 134 26.26 6.71 -12.58
C PHE A 134 26.21 7.88 -11.59
N LEU A 135 26.75 7.72 -10.38
CA LEU A 135 26.86 8.80 -9.39
C LEU A 135 27.63 10.00 -9.96
N ALA A 136 28.76 9.75 -10.64
CA ALA A 136 29.56 10.79 -11.28
C ALA A 136 28.82 11.49 -12.42
N GLU A 137 28.08 10.74 -13.25
CA GLU A 137 27.26 11.29 -14.33
C GLU A 137 26.09 12.13 -13.82
N VAL A 138 25.45 11.71 -12.72
CA VAL A 138 24.34 12.46 -12.12
C VAL A 138 24.82 13.80 -11.56
N GLY A 139 26.03 13.83 -10.99
CA GLY A 139 26.65 15.03 -10.41
C GLY A 139 26.02 15.46 -9.07
N GLY A 140 25.28 14.56 -8.42
CA GLY A 140 24.54 14.79 -7.18
C GLY A 140 24.12 13.45 -6.55
N PRO A 141 23.42 13.49 -5.40
CA PRO A 141 23.04 12.27 -4.70
C PRO A 141 22.17 11.35 -5.57
N VAL A 142 22.35 10.05 -5.40
CA VAL A 142 21.55 8.99 -6.02
C VAL A 142 20.87 8.14 -4.97
N VAL A 143 19.89 7.34 -5.38
CA VAL A 143 19.29 6.29 -4.55
C VAL A 143 19.60 4.95 -5.19
N LEU A 144 20.10 4.01 -4.37
CA LEU A 144 20.19 2.60 -4.73
C LEU A 144 19.02 1.85 -4.08
N LYS A 145 18.27 1.09 -4.89
CA LYS A 145 17.12 0.30 -4.42
C LYS A 145 16.99 -1.03 -5.19
N PRO A 146 16.42 -2.09 -4.58
CA PRO A 146 16.15 -3.34 -5.30
C PRO A 146 15.13 -3.11 -6.43
N VAL A 147 15.21 -3.91 -7.49
CA VAL A 147 14.31 -3.79 -8.66
C VAL A 147 12.86 -4.18 -8.31
N ASP A 148 12.69 -5.21 -7.50
CA ASP A 148 11.40 -5.81 -7.09
C ASP A 148 11.14 -5.70 -5.58
N GLY A 149 11.83 -4.77 -4.90
CA GLY A 149 11.71 -4.56 -3.45
C GLY A 149 10.42 -3.84 -3.05
N ALA A 150 9.96 -4.11 -1.82
CA ALA A 150 8.80 -3.49 -1.18
C ALA A 150 9.12 -3.03 0.27
N ALA A 151 8.22 -2.25 0.86
CA ALA A 151 8.28 -1.79 2.26
C ALA A 151 9.55 -1.01 2.64
N SER A 152 10.04 -0.18 1.71
CA SER A 152 11.25 0.65 1.89
C SER A 152 12.53 -0.10 2.27
N ARG A 153 12.57 -1.42 2.03
CA ARG A 153 13.74 -2.24 2.37
C ARG A 153 14.90 -1.95 1.42
N ASN A 154 16.07 -1.70 2.00
CA ASN A 154 17.32 -1.43 1.28
C ASN A 154 17.21 -0.26 0.28
N ILE A 155 16.48 0.80 0.63
CA ILE A 155 16.49 2.07 -0.13
C ILE A 155 17.55 2.98 0.48
N LEU A 156 18.66 3.18 -0.23
CA LEU A 156 19.84 3.85 0.30
C LEU A 156 20.17 5.09 -0.53
N ARG A 157 20.07 6.27 0.09
CA ARG A 157 20.59 7.51 -0.46
C ARG A 157 22.12 7.49 -0.38
N VAL A 158 22.76 7.85 -1.49
CA VAL A 158 24.21 7.86 -1.67
C VAL A 158 24.62 9.22 -2.22
N ALA A 159 25.30 10.02 -1.40
CA ALA A 159 25.81 11.33 -1.75
C ALA A 159 27.25 11.30 -2.28
N ASP A 160 28.04 10.30 -1.90
CA ASP A 160 29.45 10.21 -2.26
C ASP A 160 29.96 8.77 -2.45
N ALA A 161 31.23 8.68 -2.84
CA ALA A 161 31.94 7.42 -3.10
C ALA A 161 32.07 6.50 -1.87
N THR A 162 32.10 7.05 -0.67
CA THR A 162 32.21 6.29 0.59
C THR A 162 30.87 5.66 0.92
N GLU A 163 29.79 6.45 0.87
CA GLU A 163 28.41 5.98 1.05
C GLU A 163 28.05 4.91 -0.01
N LEU A 164 28.53 5.07 -1.25
CA LEU A 164 28.32 4.11 -2.32
C LEU A 164 28.88 2.73 -1.99
N GLY A 165 30.10 2.65 -1.45
CA GLY A 165 30.71 1.38 -1.08
C GLY A 165 29.96 0.65 0.05
N HIS A 166 29.40 1.40 1.01
CA HIS A 166 28.53 0.84 2.04
C HIS A 166 27.21 0.35 1.44
N ALA A 167 26.53 1.19 0.65
CA ALA A 167 25.24 0.85 0.07
C ALA A 167 25.32 -0.36 -0.87
N TRP A 168 26.37 -0.44 -1.68
CA TRP A 168 26.62 -1.59 -2.55
C TRP A 168 26.76 -2.88 -1.74
N ARG A 169 27.50 -2.84 -0.63
CA ARG A 169 27.67 -3.99 0.26
C ARG A 169 26.33 -4.49 0.81
N VAL A 170 25.50 -3.59 1.32
CA VAL A 170 24.15 -3.92 1.82
C VAL A 170 23.34 -4.65 0.75
N HIS A 171 23.37 -4.18 -0.50
CA HIS A 171 22.67 -4.86 -1.59
C HIS A 171 23.23 -6.24 -1.91
N THR A 172 24.56 -6.40 -1.95
CA THR A 172 25.19 -7.70 -2.24
C THR A 172 24.96 -8.72 -1.12
N GLU A 173 25.01 -8.28 0.15
CA GLU A 173 24.73 -9.13 1.32
C GLU A 173 23.27 -9.56 1.37
N ALA A 174 22.36 -8.72 0.88
CA ALA A 174 20.95 -9.06 0.67
C ALA A 174 20.70 -9.95 -0.55
N GLY A 175 21.74 -10.35 -1.30
CA GLY A 175 21.63 -11.25 -2.45
C GLY A 175 21.12 -10.60 -3.74
N ASN A 176 21.08 -9.26 -3.81
CA ASN A 176 20.64 -8.57 -5.03
C ASN A 176 21.69 -8.73 -6.13
N THR A 177 21.28 -9.23 -7.30
CA THR A 177 22.15 -9.41 -8.48
C THR A 177 22.09 -8.22 -9.44
N ALA A 178 21.08 -7.35 -9.28
CA ALA A 178 20.93 -6.09 -9.98
C ALA A 178 20.30 -5.07 -9.03
N VAL A 179 20.72 -3.81 -9.15
CA VAL A 179 20.25 -2.70 -8.32
C VAL A 179 19.82 -1.56 -9.25
N LEU A 180 18.69 -0.94 -8.96
CA LEU A 180 18.25 0.25 -9.66
C LEU A 180 18.86 1.47 -8.98
N ALA A 181 19.68 2.22 -9.73
CA ALA A 181 20.21 3.51 -9.34
C ALA A 181 19.37 4.62 -9.97
N GLU A 182 18.91 5.59 -9.17
CA GLU A 182 18.16 6.76 -9.64
C GLU A 182 18.78 8.05 -9.11
N GLU A 183 18.63 9.16 -9.83
CA GLU A 183 18.90 10.46 -9.21
C GLU A 183 18.00 10.68 -7.99
N PHE A 184 18.54 11.26 -6.92
CA PHE A 184 17.77 11.52 -5.72
C PHE A 184 16.75 12.64 -5.97
N LEU A 185 15.47 12.33 -5.79
CA LEU A 185 14.39 13.29 -5.86
C LEU A 185 14.25 13.97 -4.49
N SER A 186 14.47 15.28 -4.44
CA SER A 186 14.35 16.07 -3.22
C SER A 186 12.96 16.69 -3.12
N GLY A 187 12.25 16.42 -2.03
CA GLY A 187 10.91 16.92 -1.76
C GLY A 187 10.14 16.00 -0.81
N PRO A 188 8.97 16.42 -0.31
CA PRO A 188 8.10 15.53 0.46
C PRO A 188 7.51 14.44 -0.45
N VAL A 189 7.29 13.27 0.14
CA VAL A 189 6.59 12.15 -0.49
C VAL A 189 5.09 12.28 -0.20
N VAL A 190 4.27 12.09 -1.22
CA VAL A 190 2.81 12.03 -1.13
C VAL A 190 2.31 10.84 -1.94
N SER A 191 1.09 10.37 -1.69
CA SER A 191 0.43 9.37 -2.53
C SER A 191 -0.92 9.85 -3.05
N VAL A 192 -1.32 9.25 -4.17
CA VAL A 192 -2.62 9.41 -4.79
C VAL A 192 -3.29 8.04 -4.89
N GLU A 193 -4.36 7.84 -4.13
CA GLU A 193 -5.27 6.71 -4.31
C GLU A 193 -6.18 7.00 -5.50
N SER A 194 -6.22 6.08 -6.45
CA SER A 194 -7.13 6.17 -7.60
C SER A 194 -7.93 4.90 -7.77
N PHE A 195 -9.03 5.00 -8.50
CA PHE A 195 -9.78 3.83 -8.96
C PHE A 195 -9.98 3.87 -10.46
N SER A 196 -9.73 2.74 -11.13
CA SER A 196 -9.82 2.59 -12.58
C SER A 196 -10.99 1.69 -12.96
N PHE A 197 -11.70 2.04 -14.02
CA PHE A 197 -12.69 1.15 -14.64
C PHE A 197 -12.87 1.48 -16.11
N GLY A 198 -12.77 0.46 -16.99
CA GLY A 198 -12.85 0.64 -18.44
C GLY A 198 -11.78 1.58 -18.99
N GLY A 199 -10.60 1.64 -18.35
CA GLY A 199 -9.52 2.58 -18.71
C GLY A 199 -9.76 4.03 -18.27
N ARG A 200 -10.89 4.35 -17.62
CA ARG A 200 -11.07 5.65 -16.97
C ARG A 200 -10.46 5.62 -15.58
N HIS A 201 -9.60 6.60 -15.31
CA HIS A 201 -8.90 6.75 -14.02
C HIS A 201 -9.51 7.87 -13.19
N LEU A 202 -9.85 7.58 -11.94
CA LEU A 202 -10.37 8.54 -10.98
C LEU A 202 -9.41 8.72 -9.80
N PRO A 203 -8.56 9.77 -9.81
CA PRO A 203 -7.76 10.14 -8.64
C PRO A 203 -8.64 10.69 -7.50
N ILE A 204 -8.63 10.04 -6.34
CA ILE A 204 -9.54 10.29 -5.22
C ILE A 204 -8.79 10.86 -4.02
N GLY A 205 -8.02 10.01 -3.35
CA GLY A 205 -7.42 10.31 -2.05
C GLY A 205 -6.00 10.79 -2.22
N TYR A 206 -5.63 11.86 -1.51
CA TYR A 206 -4.26 12.37 -1.51
C TYR A 206 -3.72 12.24 -0.10
N SER A 207 -2.64 11.51 0.08
CA SER A 207 -2.05 11.26 1.40
C SER A 207 -0.69 11.93 1.51
N GLU A 208 -0.35 12.38 2.71
CA GLU A 208 1.00 12.78 3.07
C GLU A 208 1.49 12.06 4.30
N TYR A 209 2.80 12.03 4.47
CA TYR A 209 3.48 11.19 5.43
C TYR A 209 4.38 12.00 6.36
N LEU A 210 4.50 11.55 7.61
CA LEU A 210 5.70 11.82 8.41
C LEU A 210 6.59 10.58 8.37
N VAL A 211 7.84 10.81 7.96
CA VAL A 211 8.86 9.77 7.82
C VAL A 211 9.99 9.98 8.82
N ASN A 212 10.64 8.89 9.23
CA ASN A 212 11.89 8.97 10.00
C ASN A 212 13.12 8.95 9.07
N SER A 213 14.33 8.94 9.65
CA SER A 213 15.60 8.90 8.89
C SER A 213 15.79 7.64 8.03
N TYR A 214 15.03 6.57 8.29
CA TYR A 214 15.02 5.33 7.51
C TYR A 214 13.91 5.33 6.45
N HIS A 215 13.23 6.47 6.22
CA HIS A 215 12.08 6.59 5.33
C HIS A 215 10.88 5.72 5.74
N VAL A 216 10.79 5.38 7.03
CA VAL A 216 9.63 4.68 7.57
C VAL A 216 8.53 5.69 7.86
N GLU A 217 7.39 5.50 7.20
CA GLU A 217 6.17 6.28 7.41
C GLU A 217 5.53 5.86 8.74
N TRP A 218 5.49 6.78 9.68
CA TRP A 218 4.93 6.51 11.01
C TRP A 218 3.67 7.34 11.30
N GLN A 219 3.29 8.26 10.41
CA GLN A 219 2.01 8.95 10.42
C GLN A 219 1.57 9.20 8.99
N VAL A 220 0.26 9.06 8.72
CA VAL A 220 -0.36 9.38 7.44
C VAL A 220 -1.59 10.24 7.67
N SER A 221 -1.82 11.25 6.83
CA SER A 221 -3.04 12.06 6.86
C SER A 221 -3.64 12.28 5.47
N VAL A 222 -4.96 12.37 5.43
CA VAL A 222 -5.78 12.57 4.22
C VAL A 222 -6.88 13.60 4.55
N PRO A 223 -7.16 14.60 3.69
CA PRO A 223 -6.42 14.94 2.48
C PRO A 223 -5.03 15.52 2.80
N SER A 224 -4.08 15.37 1.88
CA SER A 224 -2.78 16.02 2.00
C SER A 224 -2.91 17.55 1.89
N ARG A 225 -2.22 18.25 2.78
CA ARG A 225 -2.05 19.70 2.79
C ARG A 225 -0.97 20.12 1.80
N LEU A 226 0.04 19.26 1.61
CA LEU A 226 1.18 19.49 0.71
C LEU A 226 0.81 19.48 -0.78
N VAL A 227 -0.24 18.75 -1.17
CA VAL A 227 -0.63 18.62 -2.58
C VAL A 227 -1.41 19.81 -3.12
N ALA A 228 -1.93 20.71 -2.28
CA ALA A 228 -2.83 21.78 -2.73
C ALA A 228 -2.30 22.60 -3.93
N PRO A 229 -1.01 22.99 -3.99
CA PRO A 229 -0.45 23.70 -5.15
C PRO A 229 -0.29 22.83 -6.41
N TYR A 230 -0.24 21.52 -6.24
CA TYR A 230 0.09 20.53 -7.29
C TYR A 230 -1.12 19.69 -7.73
N LEU A 231 -2.32 19.92 -7.18
CA LEU A 231 -3.49 19.08 -7.43
C LEU A 231 -3.80 18.86 -8.92
N PRO A 232 -3.83 19.90 -9.79
CA PRO A 232 -4.06 19.69 -11.22
C PRO A 232 -2.98 18.83 -11.88
N GLU A 233 -1.71 19.08 -11.53
CA GLU A 233 -0.55 18.36 -12.08
C GLU A 233 -0.52 16.90 -11.62
N LEU A 234 -0.82 16.63 -10.35
CA LEU A 234 -0.91 15.28 -9.81
C LEU A 234 -2.06 14.50 -10.44
N ARG A 235 -3.22 15.14 -10.67
CA ARG A 235 -4.35 14.50 -11.36
C ARG A 235 -3.97 14.10 -12.78
N ASP A 236 -3.45 15.03 -13.58
CA ASP A 236 -3.01 14.76 -14.95
C ASP A 236 -1.93 13.67 -14.99
N LEU A 237 -0.88 13.83 -14.17
CA LEU A 237 0.23 12.89 -14.12
C LEU A 237 -0.23 11.48 -13.69
N THR A 238 -1.15 11.38 -12.73
CA THR A 238 -1.69 10.09 -12.27
C THR A 238 -2.49 9.42 -13.39
N VAL A 239 -3.38 10.14 -14.07
CA VAL A 239 -4.16 9.58 -15.21
C VAL A 239 -3.20 9.08 -16.29
N ARG A 240 -2.24 9.91 -16.71
CA ARG A 240 -1.26 9.55 -17.75
C ARG A 240 -0.35 8.40 -17.35
N LEU A 241 0.04 8.32 -16.07
CA LEU A 241 0.79 7.19 -15.51
C LEU A 241 -0.01 5.89 -15.65
N LEU A 242 -1.28 5.90 -15.24
CA LEU A 242 -2.14 4.72 -15.25
C LEU A 242 -2.49 4.26 -16.67
N ASP A 243 -2.69 5.21 -17.59
CA ASP A 243 -2.79 4.95 -19.03
C ASP A 243 -1.49 4.33 -19.57
N ALA A 244 -0.34 4.91 -19.20
CA ALA A 244 0.94 4.44 -19.64
C ALA A 244 1.20 3.00 -19.20
N VAL A 245 0.82 2.59 -17.99
CA VAL A 245 0.99 1.19 -17.53
C VAL A 245 -0.12 0.25 -18.00
N GLU A 246 -1.08 0.75 -18.79
CA GLU A 246 -2.22 -0.02 -19.31
C GLU A 246 -3.09 -0.60 -18.19
N LEU A 247 -3.29 0.15 -17.10
CA LEU A 247 -4.26 -0.25 -16.07
C LEU A 247 -5.67 0.02 -16.58
N THR A 248 -6.57 -0.94 -16.41
CA THR A 248 -7.95 -0.80 -16.94
C THR A 248 -9.01 -0.88 -15.85
N GLU A 249 -8.73 -1.57 -14.75
CA GLU A 249 -9.68 -1.86 -13.69
C GLU A 249 -8.98 -1.95 -12.33
N GLY A 250 -9.65 -1.48 -11.27
CA GLY A 250 -9.25 -1.65 -9.88
C GLY A 250 -8.55 -0.45 -9.26
N PRO A 251 -8.23 -0.53 -7.95
CA PRO A 251 -7.57 0.52 -7.21
C PRO A 251 -6.08 0.62 -7.60
N SER A 252 -5.53 1.82 -7.48
CA SER A 252 -4.10 2.05 -7.54
C SER A 252 -3.61 2.97 -6.43
N HIS A 253 -2.43 2.66 -5.93
CA HIS A 253 -1.68 3.48 -4.98
C HIS A 253 -0.43 3.98 -5.71
N SER A 254 -0.36 5.28 -5.99
CA SER A 254 0.75 5.90 -6.71
C SER A 254 1.45 6.91 -5.81
N GLU A 255 2.76 6.79 -5.66
CA GLU A 255 3.57 7.67 -4.83
C GLU A 255 4.35 8.66 -5.67
N PHE A 256 4.50 9.88 -5.16
CA PHE A 256 5.16 10.99 -5.84
C PHE A 256 6.09 11.73 -4.88
N VAL A 257 7.20 12.22 -5.41
CA VAL A 257 8.02 13.23 -4.73
C VAL A 257 7.65 14.60 -5.29
N LEU A 258 7.25 15.53 -4.42
CA LEU A 258 6.97 16.92 -4.79
C LEU A 258 8.29 17.70 -4.88
N THR A 259 8.91 17.70 -6.06
CA THR A 259 10.18 18.40 -6.27
C THR A 259 9.96 19.87 -6.60
N GLU A 260 11.02 20.68 -6.52
CA GLU A 260 11.02 22.07 -7.00
C GLU A 260 10.63 22.20 -8.50
N ARG A 261 10.78 21.11 -9.28
CA ARG A 261 10.42 21.03 -10.71
C ARG A 261 9.06 20.35 -10.94
N GLY A 262 8.21 20.31 -9.91
CA GLY A 262 6.91 19.63 -9.91
C GLY A 262 6.97 18.17 -9.45
N PRO A 263 5.82 17.48 -9.39
CA PRO A 263 5.72 16.10 -8.94
C PRO A 263 6.49 15.14 -9.84
N ARG A 264 7.08 14.10 -9.24
CA ARG A 264 7.76 13.00 -9.94
C ARG A 264 7.28 11.67 -9.37
N VAL A 265 6.90 10.74 -10.24
CA VAL A 265 6.47 9.38 -9.88
C VAL A 265 7.62 8.68 -9.16
N LEU A 266 7.38 8.29 -7.91
CA LEU A 266 8.30 7.47 -7.13
C LEU A 266 8.07 5.99 -7.46
N GLU A 267 6.84 5.52 -7.26
CA GLU A 267 6.36 4.18 -7.61
C GLU A 267 4.84 4.14 -7.75
N SER A 268 4.28 3.03 -8.25
CA SER A 268 2.84 2.84 -8.37
C SER A 268 2.46 1.37 -8.36
N HIS A 269 1.31 1.05 -7.78
CA HIS A 269 0.85 -0.33 -7.58
C HIS A 269 -0.64 -0.47 -7.92
N ALA A 270 -1.06 -1.60 -8.49
CA ALA A 270 -2.48 -1.95 -8.72
C ALA A 270 -3.12 -2.58 -7.46
N ARG A 271 -3.03 -1.87 -6.34
CA ARG A 271 -3.68 -2.23 -5.08
C ARG A 271 -4.05 -0.98 -4.30
N MET A 272 -4.85 -1.17 -3.26
CA MET A 272 -5.09 -0.17 -2.23
C MET A 272 -3.80 0.16 -1.45
N GLY A 273 -3.68 1.43 -1.01
CA GLY A 273 -2.60 1.89 -0.15
C GLY A 273 -2.51 1.15 1.19
N GLY A 274 -1.30 1.15 1.77
CA GLY A 274 -1.06 0.63 3.13
C GLY A 274 -1.59 1.58 4.21
N HIS A 275 -1.12 1.46 5.46
CA HIS A 275 -1.35 2.47 6.51
C HIS A 275 -2.81 2.87 6.76
N ALA A 276 -3.77 1.96 6.59
CA ALA A 276 -5.19 2.29 6.63
C ALA A 276 -5.61 3.42 5.68
N ILE A 277 -4.82 3.76 4.65
CA ILE A 277 -5.13 4.81 3.68
C ILE A 277 -6.53 4.62 3.07
N PRO A 278 -6.99 3.41 2.69
CA PRO A 278 -8.36 3.22 2.21
C PRO A 278 -9.43 3.69 3.21
N GLU A 279 -9.19 3.48 4.51
CA GLU A 279 -10.06 3.94 5.58
C GLU A 279 -9.96 5.46 5.80
N LEU A 280 -8.75 6.04 5.68
CA LEU A 280 -8.58 7.50 5.72
C LEU A 280 -9.29 8.19 4.55
N VAL A 281 -9.20 7.62 3.35
CA VAL A 281 -9.93 8.07 2.16
C VAL A 281 -11.43 7.94 2.36
N ARG A 282 -11.92 6.83 2.92
CA ARG A 282 -13.34 6.67 3.24
C ARG A 282 -13.83 7.74 4.20
N ARG A 283 -13.07 8.04 5.27
CA ARG A 283 -13.40 9.08 6.25
C ARG A 283 -13.40 10.49 5.66
N ALA A 284 -12.40 10.81 4.82
CA ALA A 284 -12.23 12.16 4.28
C ALA A 284 -13.12 12.44 3.05
N TYR A 285 -13.22 11.50 2.13
CA TYR A 285 -13.86 11.64 0.81
C TYR A 285 -15.21 10.91 0.69
N GLY A 286 -15.56 10.06 1.66
CA GLY A 286 -16.80 9.29 1.64
C GLY A 286 -16.83 8.11 0.66
N LEU A 287 -15.71 7.78 0.02
CA LEU A 287 -15.59 6.65 -0.90
C LEU A 287 -14.90 5.46 -0.25
N ASP A 288 -15.58 4.31 -0.25
CA ASP A 288 -15.03 3.04 0.21
C ASP A 288 -14.37 2.29 -0.97
N LEU A 289 -13.05 2.42 -1.06
CA LEU A 289 -12.27 1.77 -2.12
C LEU A 289 -12.33 0.24 -2.07
N ALA A 290 -12.53 -0.36 -0.88
CA ALA A 290 -12.65 -1.80 -0.73
C ALA A 290 -14.00 -2.30 -1.27
N ARG A 291 -15.08 -1.55 -0.99
CA ARG A 291 -16.39 -1.80 -1.61
C ARG A 291 -16.29 -1.64 -3.12
N MET A 292 -15.77 -0.52 -3.62
CA MET A 292 -15.64 -0.24 -5.05
C MET A 292 -14.84 -1.34 -5.77
N TRP A 293 -13.77 -1.85 -5.15
CA TRP A 293 -12.96 -2.95 -5.69
C TRP A 293 -13.77 -4.21 -5.99
N LEU A 294 -14.77 -4.51 -5.17
CA LEU A 294 -15.68 -5.64 -5.40
C LEU A 294 -16.84 -5.28 -6.35
N THR A 295 -17.43 -4.09 -6.20
CA THR A 295 -18.73 -3.76 -6.80
C THR A 295 -18.64 -3.10 -8.18
N VAL A 296 -17.66 -2.22 -8.41
CA VAL A 296 -17.53 -1.47 -9.69
C VAL A 296 -17.23 -2.40 -10.87
N PRO A 297 -16.29 -3.36 -10.78
CA PRO A 297 -16.06 -4.34 -11.84
C PRO A 297 -17.29 -5.14 -12.26
N LEU A 298 -18.19 -5.37 -11.31
CA LEU A 298 -19.42 -6.16 -11.50
C LEU A 298 -20.60 -5.30 -11.94
N GLY A 299 -20.45 -3.97 -11.99
CA GLY A 299 -21.55 -3.05 -12.29
C GLY A 299 -22.62 -2.96 -11.20
N ILE A 300 -22.28 -3.35 -9.96
CA ILE A 300 -23.17 -3.21 -8.79
C ILE A 300 -23.20 -1.74 -8.34
N ASP A 301 -22.02 -1.11 -8.29
CA ASP A 301 -21.88 0.34 -8.10
C ASP A 301 -21.24 0.92 -9.37
N GLU A 302 -21.50 2.20 -9.65
CA GLU A 302 -20.83 2.93 -10.74
C GLU A 302 -19.54 3.58 -10.24
N LEU A 303 -18.52 3.66 -11.10
CA LEU A 303 -17.38 4.53 -10.84
C LEU A 303 -17.87 6.00 -10.88
N PRO A 304 -17.68 6.82 -9.82
CA PRO A 304 -18.13 8.20 -9.83
C PRO A 304 -17.60 8.97 -11.05
N ALA A 305 -18.42 9.87 -11.61
CA ALA A 305 -18.03 10.67 -12.77
C ALA A 305 -16.83 11.58 -12.45
N GLU A 306 -16.84 12.14 -11.24
CA GLU A 306 -15.80 13.04 -10.73
C GLU A 306 -15.37 12.62 -9.33
N SER A 307 -14.16 13.03 -8.96
CA SER A 307 -13.63 12.83 -7.63
C SER A 307 -14.34 13.75 -6.65
N PRO A 308 -14.90 13.24 -5.53
CA PRO A 308 -15.56 14.08 -4.55
C PRO A 308 -14.57 15.03 -3.88
N GLN A 309 -15.08 16.14 -3.36
CA GLN A 309 -14.30 17.00 -2.48
C GLN A 309 -14.22 16.38 -1.08
N PRO A 310 -13.10 16.55 -0.35
CA PRO A 310 -13.03 16.08 1.02
C PRO A 310 -14.02 16.86 1.90
N THR A 311 -14.72 16.15 2.78
CA THR A 311 -15.69 16.71 3.73
C THR A 311 -15.23 16.65 5.18
N ALA A 312 -14.10 15.98 5.41
CA ALA A 312 -13.43 15.81 6.69
C ALA A 312 -11.93 15.57 6.45
N GLY A 313 -11.15 15.50 7.52
CA GLY A 313 -9.82 14.92 7.48
C GLY A 313 -9.71 13.67 8.36
N ALA A 314 -8.73 12.84 8.04
CA ALA A 314 -8.43 11.64 8.79
C ALA A 314 -6.92 11.44 8.89
N ALA A 315 -6.47 10.90 10.01
CA ALA A 315 -5.07 10.60 10.23
C ALA A 315 -4.90 9.28 10.98
N ILE A 316 -3.82 8.57 10.67
CA ILE A 316 -3.31 7.48 11.49
C ILE A 316 -1.91 7.82 11.97
N ARG A 317 -1.60 7.46 13.21
CA ARG A 317 -0.30 7.67 13.83
C ARG A 317 0.13 6.43 14.59
N PHE A 318 1.27 5.86 14.24
CA PHE A 318 1.81 4.71 14.97
C PHE A 318 2.41 5.14 16.31
N LEU A 319 2.20 4.32 17.34
CA LEU A 319 2.81 4.51 18.65
C LEU A 319 4.32 4.20 18.55
N ARG A 320 5.15 5.08 19.09
CA ARG A 320 6.62 4.99 18.97
C ARG A 320 7.29 4.97 20.35
N PRO A 321 7.10 3.90 21.14
CA PRO A 321 7.81 3.75 22.40
C PRO A 321 9.32 3.63 22.20
N GLU A 322 10.09 3.96 23.25
CA GLU A 322 11.53 3.76 23.26
C GLU A 322 11.88 2.26 23.20
N PRO A 323 13.01 1.87 22.55
CA PRO A 323 13.45 0.48 22.53
C PRO A 323 13.75 -0.09 23.92
N GLY A 324 13.31 -1.31 24.17
CA GLY A 324 13.49 -2.01 25.44
C GLY A 324 12.41 -3.06 25.70
N GLU A 325 12.50 -3.74 26.84
CA GLU A 325 11.50 -4.71 27.29
C GLU A 325 10.38 -3.98 28.03
N ILE A 326 9.13 -4.13 27.60
CA ILE A 326 8.01 -3.42 28.21
C ILE A 326 7.73 -3.98 29.61
N ARG A 327 7.78 -3.13 30.62
CA ARG A 327 7.38 -3.42 32.01
C ARG A 327 5.91 -3.12 32.25
N ALA A 328 5.38 -2.07 31.62
CA ALA A 328 3.98 -1.68 31.73
C ALA A 328 3.53 -0.79 30.56
N VAL A 329 2.23 -0.78 30.26
CA VAL A 329 1.61 0.16 29.32
C VAL A 329 0.43 0.86 29.98
N THR A 330 0.61 2.15 30.30
CA THR A 330 -0.40 3.00 30.93
C THR A 330 -1.17 3.78 29.87
N VAL A 331 -2.48 3.86 30.02
CA VAL A 331 -3.36 4.69 29.19
C VAL A 331 -4.16 5.55 30.16
N ALA A 332 -4.25 6.86 29.91
CA ALA A 332 -5.01 7.77 30.76
C ALA A 332 -6.48 7.33 30.88
N GLU A 333 -7.06 7.45 32.08
CA GLU A 333 -8.43 7.01 32.35
C GLU A 333 -9.48 7.83 31.56
N ASP A 334 -9.19 9.10 31.32
CA ASP A 334 -10.04 10.07 30.62
C ASP A 334 -9.63 10.31 29.16
N ILE A 335 -8.88 9.38 28.57
CA ILE A 335 -8.44 9.48 27.18
C ILE A 335 -9.66 9.66 26.25
N PRO A 336 -9.68 10.66 25.36
CA PRO A 336 -10.82 10.96 24.50
C PRO A 336 -10.85 10.05 23.26
N ALA A 337 -10.72 8.73 23.46
CA ALA A 337 -10.66 7.75 22.39
C ALA A 337 -11.22 6.38 22.84
N VAL A 338 -11.74 5.62 21.88
CA VAL A 338 -12.05 4.20 22.12
C VAL A 338 -10.74 3.41 22.10
N VAL A 339 -10.39 2.79 23.21
CA VAL A 339 -9.15 2.03 23.35
C VAL A 339 -9.41 0.55 23.18
N LYS A 340 -8.62 -0.10 22.32
CA LYS A 340 -8.57 -1.54 22.10
C LYS A 340 -7.18 -2.04 22.44
N ARG A 341 -7.11 -3.17 23.15
CA ARG A 341 -5.85 -3.83 23.49
C ARG A 341 -5.81 -5.20 22.81
N VAL A 342 -4.69 -5.52 22.20
CA VAL A 342 -4.46 -6.85 21.63
C VAL A 342 -3.96 -7.78 22.75
N PRO A 343 -4.65 -8.90 23.04
CA PRO A 343 -4.20 -9.83 24.07
C PRO A 343 -2.83 -10.46 23.77
N PRO A 344 -2.03 -10.81 24.79
CA PRO A 344 -0.76 -11.52 24.59
C PRO A 344 -0.94 -12.81 23.77
N GLY A 345 -0.12 -12.99 22.73
CA GLY A 345 -0.14 -14.17 21.87
C GLY A 345 -1.23 -14.16 20.78
N GLU A 346 -2.10 -13.15 20.75
CA GLU A 346 -3.07 -12.96 19.68
C GLU A 346 -2.56 -11.95 18.65
N LEU A 347 -2.81 -12.22 17.36
CA LEU A 347 -2.62 -11.26 16.25
C LEU A 347 -1.21 -10.62 16.12
N ALA A 348 -0.17 -11.20 16.73
CA ALA A 348 1.17 -10.63 16.80
C ALA A 348 1.77 -10.24 15.43
N ASP A 349 1.42 -10.99 14.37
CA ASP A 349 1.91 -10.77 13.00
C ASP A 349 0.92 -9.99 12.11
N VAL A 350 -0.19 -9.50 12.66
CA VAL A 350 -1.21 -8.78 11.90
C VAL A 350 -0.86 -7.30 11.86
N TYR A 351 -0.44 -6.82 10.68
CA TYR A 351 -0.34 -5.39 10.43
C TYR A 351 -1.71 -4.71 10.58
N LEU A 352 -1.78 -3.67 11.42
CA LEU A 352 -3.00 -2.93 11.83
C LEU A 352 -4.09 -3.83 12.43
N PRO A 353 -3.83 -4.49 13.58
CA PRO A 353 -4.84 -5.34 14.21
C PRO A 353 -6.04 -4.51 14.67
N LEU A 354 -7.22 -5.11 14.67
CA LEU A 354 -8.48 -4.52 15.16
C LEU A 354 -8.97 -3.26 14.40
N LEU A 355 -8.40 -2.92 13.24
CA LEU A 355 -8.82 -1.75 12.45
C LEU A 355 -10.33 -1.79 12.12
N GLY A 356 -10.84 -2.99 11.81
CA GLY A 356 -12.27 -3.21 11.52
C GLY A 356 -13.21 -2.89 12.69
N GLU A 357 -12.71 -2.83 13.93
CA GLU A 357 -13.49 -2.42 15.11
C GLU A 357 -13.48 -0.91 15.34
N LEU A 358 -12.63 -0.18 14.63
CA LEU A 358 -12.47 1.27 14.76
C LEU A 358 -13.07 2.05 13.58
N VAL A 359 -13.52 1.40 12.52
CA VAL A 359 -14.01 2.06 11.29
C VAL A 359 -15.12 3.09 11.55
N ASP A 360 -16.03 2.83 12.49
CA ASP A 360 -17.14 3.74 12.83
C ASP A 360 -16.84 4.63 14.05
N VAL A 361 -15.59 4.59 14.54
CA VAL A 361 -15.16 5.39 15.69
C VAL A 361 -14.41 6.63 15.19
N PRO A 362 -14.80 7.85 15.62
CA PRO A 362 -14.10 9.08 15.27
C PRO A 362 -12.65 9.11 15.73
N VAL A 363 -12.38 8.65 16.96
CA VAL A 363 -11.04 8.57 17.55
C VAL A 363 -10.86 7.21 18.22
N GLY A 364 -9.97 6.40 17.68
CA GLY A 364 -9.69 5.05 18.14
C GLY A 364 -8.20 4.85 18.42
N VAL A 365 -7.89 4.00 19.40
CA VAL A 365 -6.54 3.60 19.76
C VAL A 365 -6.47 2.09 19.76
N VAL A 366 -5.43 1.54 19.15
CA VAL A 366 -5.02 0.16 19.37
C VAL A 366 -3.67 0.14 20.07
N VAL A 367 -3.61 -0.51 21.22
CA VAL A 367 -2.36 -0.85 21.90
C VAL A 367 -2.09 -2.33 21.63
N HIS A 368 -1.01 -2.61 20.90
CA HIS A 368 -0.70 -3.97 20.47
C HIS A 368 0.28 -4.66 21.43
N LYS A 369 1.28 -3.93 21.91
CA LYS A 369 2.33 -4.51 22.76
C LYS A 369 1.91 -4.61 24.23
N ASN A 370 2.36 -5.68 24.86
CA ASN A 370 2.05 -6.08 26.23
C ASN A 370 3.32 -6.09 27.10
N PRO A 371 3.20 -6.09 28.44
CA PRO A 371 4.33 -6.33 29.32
C PRO A 371 5.07 -7.64 28.99
N GLY A 372 6.39 -7.59 28.93
CA GLY A 372 7.28 -8.66 28.49
C GLY A 372 7.63 -8.61 27.00
N ASP A 373 6.88 -7.86 26.17
CA ASP A 373 7.22 -7.70 24.76
C ASP A 373 8.45 -6.79 24.61
N VAL A 374 9.26 -7.09 23.59
CA VAL A 374 10.42 -6.27 23.23
C VAL A 374 10.04 -5.27 22.14
N ILE A 375 10.42 -4.02 22.36
CA ILE A 375 10.40 -2.95 21.35
C ILE A 375 11.77 -2.84 20.69
N THR A 376 11.77 -2.90 19.37
CA THR A 376 12.95 -2.66 18.53
C THR A 376 12.93 -1.23 17.97
N PRO A 377 14.09 -0.66 17.61
CA PRO A 377 14.13 0.59 16.86
C PRO A 377 13.33 0.49 15.55
N ILE A 378 12.61 1.56 15.19
CA ILE A 378 11.81 1.59 13.97
C ILE A 378 12.71 1.81 12.74
N GLN A 379 13.10 0.72 12.09
CA GLN A 379 13.95 0.76 10.89
C GLN A 379 13.17 0.40 9.62
N THR A 380 12.06 -0.31 9.78
CA THR A 380 11.15 -0.73 8.71
C THR A 380 9.70 -0.54 9.13
N LEU A 381 8.77 -0.61 8.18
CA LEU A 381 7.33 -0.59 8.49
C LEU A 381 6.87 -1.75 9.38
N ALA A 382 7.57 -2.89 9.37
CA ALA A 382 7.26 -4.02 10.24
C ALA A 382 7.51 -3.68 11.72
N ASP A 383 8.40 -2.72 12.00
CA ASP A 383 8.69 -2.27 13.37
C ASP A 383 7.60 -1.34 13.93
N CYS A 384 6.72 -0.79 13.09
CA CYS A 384 5.53 -0.02 13.48
C CYS A 384 4.43 -0.93 14.07
N SER A 385 4.79 -1.74 15.07
CA SER A 385 3.98 -2.82 15.63
C SER A 385 3.44 -2.53 17.02
N SER A 386 3.79 -1.40 17.64
CA SER A 386 3.41 -1.07 19.02
C SER A 386 1.92 -0.73 19.21
N GLY A 387 1.27 -0.34 18.13
CA GLY A 387 -0.10 0.14 18.11
C GLY A 387 -0.23 1.42 17.29
N TYR A 388 -1.42 1.98 17.26
CA TYR A 388 -1.72 3.18 16.49
C TYR A 388 -2.90 3.95 17.07
N VAL A 389 -2.95 5.25 16.75
CA VAL A 389 -4.10 6.13 16.91
C VAL A 389 -4.69 6.40 15.53
N LEU A 390 -6.01 6.31 15.41
CA LEU A 390 -6.78 6.64 14.22
C LEU A 390 -7.78 7.75 14.59
N ALA A 391 -7.77 8.86 13.86
CA ALA A 391 -8.63 10.01 14.15
C ALA A 391 -9.30 10.54 12.88
N THR A 392 -10.49 11.11 13.07
CA THR A 392 -11.23 11.93 12.11
C THR A 392 -11.45 13.32 12.70
N GLY A 393 -11.22 14.35 11.90
CA GLY A 393 -11.42 15.75 12.25
C GLY A 393 -12.18 16.49 11.14
N ALA A 394 -12.42 17.80 11.35
CA ALA A 394 -13.04 18.65 10.33
C ALA A 394 -12.15 18.79 9.08
N ASP A 395 -10.84 18.64 9.26
CA ASP A 395 -9.79 18.72 8.25
C ASP A 395 -8.60 17.86 8.67
N ALA A 396 -7.56 17.79 7.83
CA ALA A 396 -6.39 16.98 8.11
C ALA A 396 -5.59 17.49 9.32
N ASP A 397 -5.56 18.81 9.55
CA ASP A 397 -4.85 19.42 10.68
C ASP A 397 -5.48 18.96 12.01
N SER A 398 -6.80 19.10 12.16
CA SER A 398 -7.52 18.70 13.37
C SER A 398 -7.45 17.18 13.62
N ALA A 399 -7.45 16.36 12.58
CA ALA A 399 -7.25 14.91 12.72
C ALA A 399 -5.83 14.58 13.23
N VAL A 400 -4.80 15.24 12.68
CA VAL A 400 -3.40 15.07 13.13
C VAL A 400 -3.22 15.54 14.57
N ASP A 401 -3.76 16.70 14.92
CA ASP A 401 -3.68 17.25 16.28
C ASP A 401 -4.33 16.31 17.30
N THR A 402 -5.48 15.73 16.94
CA THR A 402 -6.17 14.72 17.76
C THR A 402 -5.28 13.49 17.96
N CYS A 403 -4.65 12.98 16.90
CA CYS A 403 -3.72 11.86 17.00
C CYS A 403 -2.55 12.18 17.95
N VAL A 404 -1.98 13.38 17.87
CA VAL A 404 -0.87 13.82 18.75
C VAL A 404 -1.32 13.90 20.21
N LEU A 405 -2.48 14.50 20.48
CA LEU A 405 -3.03 14.65 21.83
C LEU A 405 -3.34 13.30 22.49
N VAL A 406 -3.82 12.33 21.72
CA VAL A 406 -4.15 10.98 22.19
C VAL A 406 -2.89 10.13 22.38
N ASP A 407 -1.92 10.21 21.46
CA ASP A 407 -0.62 9.52 21.57
C ASP A 407 0.11 9.91 22.87
N GLN A 408 0.09 11.19 23.26
CA GLN A 408 0.71 11.68 24.50
C GLN A 408 0.10 11.12 25.79
N GLN A 409 -1.10 10.53 25.73
CA GLN A 409 -1.81 9.94 26.87
C GLN A 409 -1.56 8.43 27.03
N ILE A 410 -0.67 7.88 26.20
CA ILE A 410 -0.29 6.47 26.21
C ILE A 410 1.20 6.39 26.54
N GLN A 411 1.54 5.69 27.63
CA GLN A 411 2.92 5.57 28.12
C GLN A 411 3.34 4.12 28.15
N PHE A 412 4.43 3.82 27.44
CA PHE A 412 5.14 2.55 27.52
C PHE A 412 6.32 2.72 28.48
N HIS A 413 6.41 1.84 29.47
CA HIS A 413 7.51 1.81 30.44
C HIS A 413 8.42 0.66 30.07
N THR A 414 9.63 0.95 29.59
CA THR A 414 10.63 -0.04 29.15
C THR A 414 11.84 -0.12 30.08
#